data_AF-A0A9E0RGP8-F1
#
_entry.id   AF-A0A9E0RGP8-F1
#
_cell.length_a   1.000
_cell.length_b   1.000
_cell.length_c   1.000
_cell.angle_alpha   90.00
_cell.angle_beta   90.00
_cell.angle_gamma   90.00
#
_symmetry.space_group_name_H-M   'P 1'
#
loop_
_entity.id
_entity.type
_entity.pdbx_description
1 polymer ?
#
loop_
_entity_poly.entity_id
_entity_poly.type
_entity_poly.pdbx_seq_one_letter_code
_entity_poly.pdbx_strand_id
1 'polypeptide(L)'
;MNIIGIVGWKNCGKTTLVSALIRELSGRGLTVNSIKHAHHGVDVDQPGTDSYQHREAGAREVILAGGQRFAIMHELRGAEEPTLDELLARLGPCDWVVIEGFKTHSHPKIEVHRRESSHTPLYLEDANIIAVAADYAADFSGPVFDVNNVPGIVDFILNPEKP
;
A
#
# COMPACT_ATOMS: atom_id res chain seq x y z
N MET A 1 1.60 -11.59 11.08
CA MET A 1 1.47 -10.66 9.94
C MET A 1 1.01 -9.32 10.47
N ASN A 2 1.82 -8.28 10.26
CA ASN A 2 1.54 -6.90 10.61
C ASN A 2 1.14 -6.10 9.37
N ILE A 3 0.47 -4.97 9.55
CA ILE A 3 -0.05 -4.14 8.45
C ILE A 3 0.30 -2.68 8.71
N ILE A 4 0.76 -1.98 7.68
CA ILE A 4 0.92 -0.53 7.70
C ILE A 4 0.42 0.09 6.40
N GLY A 5 -0.45 1.09 6.50
CA GLY A 5 -0.94 1.84 5.35
C GLY A 5 -0.16 3.11 5.11
N ILE A 6 0.00 3.49 3.84
CA ILE A 6 0.62 4.73 3.40
C ILE A 6 -0.44 5.52 2.64
N VAL A 7 -0.81 6.67 3.20
CA VAL A 7 -1.86 7.55 2.68
C VAL A 7 -1.34 8.96 2.42
N GLY A 8 -2.20 9.79 1.82
CA GLY A 8 -1.85 11.12 1.35
C GLY A 8 -2.50 11.44 0.01
N TRP A 9 -2.46 12.73 -0.36
CA TRP A 9 -3.05 13.23 -1.59
C TRP A 9 -2.30 12.78 -2.85
N LYS A 10 -2.90 13.00 -4.03
CA LYS A 10 -2.22 12.64 -5.29
C LYS A 10 -0.89 13.39 -5.39
N ASN A 11 0.12 12.75 -5.96
CA ASN A 11 1.47 13.31 -6.18
C ASN A 11 2.28 13.69 -4.94
N CYS A 12 1.93 13.24 -3.71
CA CYS A 12 2.74 13.53 -2.53
C CYS A 12 3.97 12.62 -2.31
N GLY A 13 4.13 11.56 -3.13
CA GLY A 13 5.25 10.62 -3.04
C GLY A 13 4.96 9.27 -2.37
N LYS A 14 3.68 8.89 -2.18
CA LYS A 14 3.30 7.59 -1.57
C LYS A 14 4.01 6.39 -2.19
N THR A 15 3.93 6.23 -3.52
CA THR A 15 4.53 5.06 -4.21
C THR A 15 6.05 5.00 -3.98
N THR A 16 6.72 6.16 -3.89
CA THR A 16 8.14 6.25 -3.56
C THR A 16 8.41 5.75 -2.15
N LEU A 17 7.65 6.24 -1.16
CA LEU A 17 7.81 5.82 0.23
C LEU A 17 7.48 4.33 0.40
N VAL A 18 6.38 3.84 -0.16
CA VAL A 18 5.99 2.42 -0.15
C VAL A 18 7.11 1.54 -0.68
N SER A 19 7.65 1.88 -1.85
CA SER A 19 8.76 1.11 -2.45
C SER A 19 10.01 1.12 -1.58
N ALA A 20 10.30 2.25 -0.92
CA ALA A 20 11.44 2.36 -0.02
C ALA A 20 11.24 1.57 1.28
N LEU A 21 10.04 1.61 1.87
CA LEU A 21 9.70 0.81 3.06
C LEU A 21 9.77 -0.68 2.77
N ILE A 22 9.23 -1.14 1.64
CA ILE A 22 9.32 -2.55 1.24
C ILE A 22 10.78 -2.97 1.09
N ARG A 23 11.62 -2.13 0.46
CA ARG A 23 13.05 -2.40 0.30
C ARG A 23 13.77 -2.48 1.64
N GLU A 24 13.52 -1.53 2.54
CA GLU A 24 14.17 -1.46 3.85
C GLU A 24 13.75 -2.64 4.75
N LEU A 25 12.44 -2.94 4.83
CA LEU A 25 11.93 -4.10 5.57
C LEU A 25 12.49 -5.42 5.03
N SER A 26 12.49 -5.59 3.70
CA SER A 26 13.05 -6.79 3.07
C SER A 26 14.56 -6.90 3.29
N GLY A 27 15.28 -5.78 3.23
CA GLY A 27 16.72 -5.70 3.51
C GLY A 27 17.07 -6.07 4.96
N ARG A 28 16.12 -5.92 5.89
CA ARG A 28 16.22 -6.38 7.28
C ARG A 28 15.82 -7.86 7.47
N GLY A 29 15.58 -8.60 6.39
CA GLY A 29 15.28 -10.03 6.42
C GLY A 29 13.80 -10.36 6.68
N LEU A 30 12.91 -9.38 6.63
CA LEU A 30 11.47 -9.60 6.78
C LEU A 30 10.83 -9.95 5.43
N THR A 31 9.85 -10.84 5.46
CA THR A 31 9.00 -11.12 4.29
C THR A 31 7.91 -10.07 4.17
N VAL A 32 7.79 -9.45 2.99
CA VAL A 32 6.91 -8.29 2.79
C VAL A 32 6.01 -8.51 1.58
N ASN A 33 4.70 -8.37 1.78
CA ASN A 33 3.72 -8.27 0.72
C ASN A 33 3.22 -6.82 0.60
N SER A 34 2.51 -6.51 -0.48
CA SER A 34 1.94 -5.18 -0.70
C SER A 34 0.55 -5.24 -1.30
N ILE A 35 -0.29 -4.28 -0.93
CA ILE A 35 -1.59 -4.02 -1.56
C ILE A 35 -1.58 -2.58 -2.06
N LYS A 36 -2.07 -2.35 -3.29
CA LYS A 36 -2.29 -1.01 -3.81
C LYS A 36 -3.74 -0.86 -4.23
N HIS A 37 -4.44 0.10 -3.62
CA HIS A 37 -5.79 0.47 -4.02
C HIS A 37 -5.72 1.52 -5.13
N ALA A 38 -6.19 1.17 -6.32
CA ALA A 38 -6.27 2.08 -7.45
C ALA A 38 -7.69 2.66 -7.58
N HIS A 39 -7.80 3.93 -7.99
CA HIS A 39 -9.09 4.62 -8.10
C HIS A 39 -9.88 4.29 -9.38
N HIS A 40 -9.29 3.62 -10.36
CA HIS A 40 -9.90 3.28 -11.66
C HIS A 40 -9.42 1.91 -12.15
N GLY A 41 -10.12 1.36 -13.15
CA GLY A 41 -9.89 0.02 -13.72
C GLY A 41 -8.40 -0.35 -13.82
N VAL A 42 -8.03 -1.43 -13.16
CA VAL A 42 -6.67 -1.96 -13.13
C VAL A 42 -6.60 -3.09 -14.14
N ASP A 43 -5.74 -2.93 -15.14
CA ASP A 43 -5.35 -4.05 -15.98
C ASP A 43 -3.83 -4.24 -15.91
N VAL A 44 -3.44 -5.47 -15.64
CA VAL A 44 -2.05 -5.94 -15.54
C VAL A 44 -1.66 -6.81 -16.75
N ASP A 45 -2.62 -7.14 -17.60
CA ASP A 45 -2.43 -7.89 -18.84
C ASP A 45 -2.53 -6.96 -20.06
N GLN A 46 -2.16 -7.47 -21.23
CA GLN A 46 -2.16 -6.71 -22.48
C GLN A 46 -3.13 -7.32 -23.49
N PRO A 47 -3.93 -6.50 -24.20
CA PRO A 47 -4.74 -6.98 -25.30
C PRO A 47 -3.92 -7.78 -26.32
N GLY A 48 -4.42 -8.97 -26.67
CA GLY A 48 -3.80 -9.86 -27.64
C GLY A 48 -2.94 -10.99 -27.06
N THR A 49 -2.68 -11.02 -25.75
CA THR A 49 -2.07 -12.18 -25.09
C THR A 49 -3.08 -13.32 -24.90
N ASP A 50 -2.61 -14.56 -24.74
CA ASP A 50 -3.48 -15.72 -24.49
C ASP A 50 -4.28 -15.56 -23.20
N SER A 51 -3.64 -15.05 -22.13
CA SER A 51 -4.32 -14.79 -20.86
C SER A 51 -5.38 -13.70 -20.96
N TYR A 52 -5.16 -12.67 -21.78
CA TYR A 52 -6.17 -11.66 -22.06
C TYR A 52 -7.37 -12.28 -22.78
N GLN A 53 -7.12 -13.14 -23.78
CA GLN A 53 -8.19 -13.86 -24.46
C GLN A 53 -8.97 -14.77 -23.50
N HIS A 54 -8.32 -15.45 -22.56
CA HIS A 54 -8.99 -16.26 -21.53
C HIS A 54 -9.91 -15.40 -20.64
N ARG A 55 -9.43 -14.23 -20.20
CA ARG A 55 -10.22 -13.27 -19.42
C ARG A 55 -11.42 -12.79 -20.22
N GLU A 56 -11.23 -12.30 -21.45
CA GLU A 56 -12.35 -11.82 -22.28
C GLU A 56 -13.35 -12.92 -22.64
N ALA A 57 -12.89 -14.17 -22.77
CA ALA A 57 -13.74 -15.32 -23.04
C ALA A 57 -14.68 -15.71 -21.88
N GLY A 58 -14.52 -15.11 -20.69
CA GLY A 58 -15.43 -15.32 -19.56
C GLY A 58 -14.80 -15.94 -18.32
N ALA A 59 -13.49 -16.20 -18.30
CA ALA A 59 -12.84 -16.74 -17.11
C ALA A 59 -13.02 -15.77 -15.92
N ARG A 60 -13.40 -16.30 -14.76
CA ARG A 60 -13.47 -15.53 -13.50
C ARG A 60 -12.12 -15.39 -12.82
N GLU A 61 -11.23 -16.36 -13.07
CA GLU A 61 -9.88 -16.34 -12.55
C GLU A 61 -8.93 -16.91 -13.60
N VAL A 62 -7.81 -16.22 -13.82
CA VAL A 62 -6.78 -16.62 -14.78
C VAL A 62 -5.43 -16.57 -14.09
N ILE A 63 -4.64 -17.64 -14.24
CA ILE A 63 -3.29 -17.75 -13.71
C ILE A 63 -2.29 -17.70 -14.86
N LEU A 64 -1.38 -16.72 -14.86
CA LEU A 64 -0.17 -16.75 -15.68
C LEU A 64 0.94 -17.32 -14.83
N ALA A 65 1.51 -18.46 -15.21
CA ALA A 65 2.65 -19.06 -14.50
C ALA A 65 3.88 -19.05 -15.40
N GLY A 66 5.01 -18.58 -14.86
CA GLY A 66 6.33 -18.65 -15.49
C GLY A 66 7.41 -19.06 -14.49
N GLY A 67 8.62 -19.32 -14.99
CA GLY A 67 9.70 -19.88 -14.15
C GLY A 67 10.20 -18.99 -13.00
N GLN A 68 9.88 -17.69 -13.01
CA GLN A 68 10.31 -16.74 -11.97
C GLN A 68 9.17 -16.23 -11.08
N ARG A 69 7.92 -16.29 -11.57
CA ARG A 69 6.74 -15.73 -10.90
C ARG A 69 5.47 -16.23 -11.56
N PHE A 70 4.37 -16.10 -10.84
CA PHE A 70 3.04 -16.21 -11.40
C PHE A 70 2.21 -14.98 -11.03
N ALA A 71 1.13 -14.76 -11.77
CA ALA A 71 0.12 -13.74 -11.49
C ALA A 71 -1.26 -14.37 -11.53
N ILE A 72 -2.15 -13.93 -10.65
CA ILE A 72 -3.56 -14.32 -10.63
C ILE A 72 -4.37 -13.05 -10.88
N MET A 73 -5.23 -13.05 -11.91
CA MET A 73 -6.25 -12.01 -12.08
C MET A 73 -7.61 -12.59 -11.76
N HIS A 74 -8.35 -11.88 -10.91
CA HIS A 74 -9.70 -12.23 -10.49
C HIS A 74 -10.68 -11.19 -11.04
N GLU A 75 -11.57 -11.62 -11.94
CA GLU A 75 -12.54 -10.77 -12.61
C GLU A 75 -13.81 -10.64 -11.77
N LEU A 76 -14.17 -9.42 -11.36
CA LEU A 76 -15.37 -9.18 -10.56
C LEU A 76 -16.65 -9.50 -11.34
N ARG A 77 -16.70 -9.18 -12.63
CA ARG A 77 -17.87 -9.41 -13.52
C ARG A 77 -19.19 -8.94 -12.90
N GLY A 78 -19.20 -7.75 -12.31
CA GLY A 78 -20.36 -7.15 -11.65
C GLY A 78 -20.52 -7.53 -10.16
N ALA A 79 -19.63 -8.37 -9.61
CA ALA A 79 -19.49 -8.49 -8.16
C ALA A 79 -18.93 -7.19 -7.55
N GLU A 80 -19.17 -7.02 -6.25
CA GLU A 80 -18.61 -5.91 -5.48
C GLU A 80 -17.08 -6.00 -5.40
N GLU A 81 -16.45 -4.85 -5.18
CA GLU A 81 -15.01 -4.79 -4.92
C GLU A 81 -14.71 -5.50 -3.59
N PRO A 82 -13.67 -6.36 -3.53
CA PRO A 82 -13.34 -7.06 -2.31
C PRO A 82 -12.92 -6.09 -1.22
N THR A 83 -13.31 -6.42 0.01
CA THR A 83 -12.86 -5.73 1.21
C THR A 83 -11.34 -5.90 1.40
N LEU A 84 -10.75 -5.02 2.21
CA LEU A 84 -9.34 -5.15 2.56
C LEU A 84 -9.02 -6.52 3.21
N ASP A 85 -9.92 -7.02 4.07
CA ASP A 85 -9.74 -8.33 4.74
C ASP A 85 -9.75 -9.49 3.74
N GLU A 86 -10.62 -9.47 2.74
CA GLU A 86 -10.64 -10.46 1.66
C GLU A 86 -9.37 -10.42 0.81
N LEU A 87 -8.84 -9.22 0.54
CA LEU A 87 -7.58 -9.06 -0.19
C LEU A 87 -6.38 -9.54 0.65
N LEU A 88 -6.35 -9.24 1.94
CA LEU A 88 -5.32 -9.74 2.86
C LEU A 88 -5.32 -11.27 2.92
N ALA A 89 -6.49 -11.90 2.93
CA ALA A 89 -6.63 -13.35 2.92
C ALA A 89 -6.12 -14.03 1.63
N ARG A 90 -6.00 -13.28 0.51
CA ARG A 90 -5.45 -13.78 -0.77
C ARG A 90 -3.93 -13.76 -0.80
N LEU A 91 -3.27 -13.01 0.09
CA LEU A 91 -1.82 -12.89 0.11
C LEU A 91 -1.16 -14.16 0.67
N GLY A 92 0.06 -14.45 0.18
CA GLY A 92 0.91 -15.46 0.79
C GLY A 92 1.36 -15.07 2.21
N PRO A 93 1.94 -16.01 2.98
CA PRO A 93 2.47 -15.72 4.31
C PRO A 93 3.55 -14.63 4.24
N CYS A 94 3.50 -13.68 5.17
CA CYS A 94 4.49 -12.63 5.32
C CYS A 94 4.54 -12.08 6.75
N ASP A 95 5.63 -11.38 7.07
CA ASP A 95 5.78 -10.63 8.32
C ASP A 95 4.99 -9.31 8.24
N TRP A 96 5.04 -8.63 7.09
CA TRP A 96 4.42 -7.32 6.87
C TRP A 96 3.65 -7.22 5.56
N VAL A 97 2.52 -6.49 5.60
CA VAL A 97 1.83 -5.97 4.42
C VAL A 97 1.94 -4.45 4.41
N VAL A 98 2.50 -3.89 3.33
CA VAL A 98 2.54 -2.44 3.09
C VAL A 98 1.41 -2.07 2.13
N ILE A 99 0.48 -1.23 2.59
CA ILE A 99 -0.71 -0.85 1.83
C ILE A 99 -0.53 0.56 1.26
N GLU A 100 -0.68 0.75 -0.04
CA GLU A 100 -0.83 2.06 -0.67
C GLU A 100 -2.32 2.35 -0.91
N GLY A 101 -2.91 3.30 -0.18
CA GLY A 101 -4.33 3.68 -0.33
C GLY A 101 -5.21 3.23 0.83
N PHE A 102 -6.45 2.79 0.55
CA PHE A 102 -7.45 2.42 1.58
C PHE A 102 -7.65 3.47 2.69
N LYS A 103 -7.73 4.75 2.30
CA LYS A 103 -7.77 5.90 3.23
C LYS A 103 -8.86 5.82 4.30
N THR A 104 -10.00 5.22 3.99
CA THR A 104 -11.18 5.17 4.87
C THR A 104 -11.18 3.96 5.83
N HIS A 105 -10.21 3.07 5.73
CA HIS A 105 -10.17 1.84 6.52
C HIS A 105 -9.41 2.05 7.83
N SER A 106 -9.74 1.29 8.88
CA SER A 106 -9.26 1.50 10.26
C SER A 106 -7.87 0.93 10.59
N HIS A 107 -7.10 0.45 9.60
CA HIS A 107 -5.73 -0.02 9.85
C HIS A 107 -4.78 1.15 10.18
N PRO A 108 -3.68 0.91 10.92
CA PRO A 108 -2.68 1.93 11.20
C PRO A 108 -2.06 2.51 9.93
N LYS A 109 -1.87 3.83 9.88
CA LYS A 109 -1.41 4.54 8.69
C LYS A 109 -0.31 5.56 8.98
N ILE A 110 0.56 5.76 8.00
CA ILE A 110 1.46 6.89 7.90
C ILE A 110 0.96 7.80 6.78
N GLU A 111 0.72 9.06 7.09
CA GLU A 111 0.38 10.05 6.07
C GLU A 111 1.65 10.64 5.45
N VAL A 112 1.74 10.65 4.12
CA VAL A 112 2.71 11.44 3.38
C VAL A 112 2.07 12.78 3.03
N HIS A 113 2.59 13.85 3.61
CA HIS A 113 2.15 15.22 3.33
C HIS A 113 3.34 16.11 2.96
N ARG A 114 3.10 17.07 2.07
CA ARG A 114 4.12 17.95 1.52
C ARG A 114 3.70 19.38 1.77
N ARG A 115 4.64 20.26 2.12
CA ARG A 115 4.35 21.69 2.35
C ARG A 115 3.64 22.33 1.16
N GLU A 116 3.97 21.92 -0.06
CA GLU A 116 3.39 22.42 -1.31
C GLU A 116 1.98 21.88 -1.61
N SER A 117 1.49 20.90 -0.83
CA SER A 117 0.14 20.36 -1.00
C SER A 117 -0.90 21.44 -0.69
N SER A 118 -1.80 21.69 -1.65
CA SER A 118 -2.97 22.55 -1.46
C SER A 118 -4.07 21.92 -0.62
N HIS A 119 -3.94 20.64 -0.26
CA HIS A 119 -4.93 19.90 0.48
C HIS A 119 -4.57 19.84 1.96
N THR A 120 -5.59 20.01 2.81
CA THR A 120 -5.51 19.81 4.25
C THR A 120 -4.99 18.40 4.58
N PRO A 121 -4.11 18.25 5.59
CA PRO A 121 -3.66 16.93 6.03
C PRO A 121 -4.81 16.04 6.51
N LEU A 122 -4.71 14.75 6.24
CA LEU A 122 -5.71 13.74 6.60
C LEU A 122 -5.69 13.45 8.11
N TYR A 123 -4.54 13.60 8.78
CA TYR A 123 -4.39 13.32 10.21
C TYR A 123 -5.28 14.17 11.12
N LEU A 124 -5.85 15.27 10.60
CA LEU A 124 -6.80 16.10 11.32
C LEU A 124 -8.16 15.43 11.51
N GLU A 125 -8.50 14.46 10.65
CA GLU A 125 -9.81 13.80 10.62
C GLU A 125 -9.71 12.27 10.75
N ASP A 126 -8.52 11.69 10.59
CA ASP A 126 -8.30 10.24 10.65
C ASP A 126 -7.40 9.85 11.83
N ALA A 127 -8.05 9.37 12.90
CA ALA A 127 -7.41 8.92 14.12
C ALA A 127 -6.53 7.66 13.95
N ASN A 128 -6.58 6.99 12.80
CA ASN A 128 -5.74 5.83 12.52
C ASN A 128 -4.38 6.22 11.93
N ILE A 129 -4.14 7.51 11.68
CA ILE A 129 -2.82 8.01 11.30
C ILE A 129 -1.97 8.08 12.56
N ILE A 130 -0.93 7.24 12.60
CA ILE A 130 -0.04 7.07 13.74
C ILE A 130 1.30 7.82 13.58
N ALA A 131 1.60 8.29 12.37
CA ALA A 131 2.78 9.10 12.07
C ALA A 131 2.59 9.91 10.79
N VAL A 132 3.36 10.99 10.64
CA VAL A 132 3.40 11.82 9.43
C VAL A 132 4.81 11.79 8.84
N ALA A 133 4.91 11.54 7.54
CA ALA A 133 6.12 11.68 6.74
C ALA A 133 6.03 12.97 5.91
N ALA A 134 6.84 13.98 6.23
CA ALA A 134 6.74 15.31 5.65
C ALA A 134 8.11 15.92 5.33
N ASP A 135 8.09 17.00 4.54
CA ASP A 135 9.24 17.88 4.27
C ASP A 135 9.17 19.21 5.03
N TYR A 136 8.34 19.24 6.07
CA TYR A 136 8.15 20.37 6.97
C TYR A 136 7.82 19.88 8.38
N ALA A 137 7.96 20.76 9.36
CA ALA A 137 7.46 20.51 10.71
C ALA A 137 5.92 20.53 10.70
N ALA A 138 5.31 19.36 10.56
CA ALA A 138 3.86 19.21 10.62
C ALA A 138 3.36 19.43 12.05
N ASP A 139 2.21 20.10 12.17
CA ASP A 139 1.51 20.25 13.44
C ASP A 139 0.70 18.97 13.71
N PHE A 140 1.42 17.91 14.07
CA PHE A 140 0.88 16.60 14.41
C PHE A 140 1.40 16.22 15.80
N SER A 141 0.50 15.74 16.67
CA SER A 141 0.83 15.41 18.06
C SER A 141 1.67 14.15 18.22
N GLY A 142 1.70 13.28 17.20
CA GLY A 142 2.52 12.08 17.18
C GLY A 142 3.84 12.26 16.41
N PRO A 143 4.53 11.15 16.09
CA PRO A 143 5.80 11.18 15.38
C PRO A 143 5.69 11.82 13.99
N VAL A 144 6.63 12.73 13.71
CA VAL A 144 6.82 13.34 12.39
C VAL A 144 8.22 13.00 11.89
N PHE A 145 8.31 12.40 10.72
CA PHE A 145 9.56 12.00 10.08
C PHE A 145 9.83 12.86 8.85
N ASP A 146 11.11 13.14 8.58
CA ASP A 146 11.51 13.50 7.22
C ASP A 146 11.09 12.38 6.28
N VAL A 147 10.40 12.72 5.19
CA VAL A 147 9.91 11.77 4.20
C VAL A 147 10.99 10.87 3.58
N ASN A 148 12.26 11.28 3.64
CA ASN A 148 13.41 10.51 3.17
C ASN A 148 14.07 9.69 4.29
N ASN A 149 13.69 9.88 5.56
CA ASN A 149 14.19 9.10 6.69
C ASN A 149 13.49 7.73 6.78
N VAL A 150 13.64 6.93 5.72
CA VAL A 150 13.06 5.58 5.62
C VAL A 150 13.52 4.66 6.76
N PRO A 151 14.81 4.63 7.16
CA PRO A 151 15.24 3.80 8.29
C PRO A 151 14.53 4.14 9.59
N GLY A 152 14.41 5.44 9.92
CA GLY A 152 13.71 5.89 11.13
C GLY A 152 12.22 5.57 11.10
N ILE A 153 11.58 5.68 9.93
CA ILE A 153 10.18 5.27 9.76
C ILE A 153 10.03 3.75 10.00
N VAL A 154 10.94 2.93 9.47
CA VAL A 154 10.91 1.48 9.70
C VAL A 154 11.20 1.12 11.15
N ASP A 155 12.13 1.81 11.81
CA ASP A 155 12.40 1.59 13.24
C ASP A 155 11.15 1.84 14.09
N PHE A 156 10.43 2.92 13.81
CA PHE A 156 9.15 3.23 14.44
C PHE A 156 8.08 2.17 14.15
N ILE A 157 7.92 1.75 12.89
CA ILE A 157 6.95 0.71 12.51
C ILE A 157 7.22 -0.61 13.25
N LEU A 158 8.49 -0.98 13.44
CA LEU A 158 8.88 -2.20 14.14
C LEU A 158 8.76 -2.08 15.66
N ASN A 159 8.92 -0.88 16.23
CA ASN A 159 8.85 -0.64 17.67
C ASN A 159 8.14 0.70 18.00
N PRO A 160 6.80 0.76 17.93
CA PRO A 160 6.06 2.02 18.08
C PRO A 160 6.20 2.68 19.46
N GLU A 161 6.62 1.92 20.47
CA GLU A 161 6.82 2.38 21.85
C GLU A 161 8.19 3.04 22.09
N LYS A 162 9.12 2.97 21.12
CA LYS A 162 10.43 3.59 21.21
C LYS A 162 10.47 4.85 20.34
N PRO A 163 10.59 6.05 20.92
CA PRO A 163 10.67 7.29 20.17
C PRO A 163 11.98 7.41 19.38
#